data_AF-A0A2V4C5P1-F1
#
_entry.id   AF-A0A2V4C5P1-F1
#
_cell.length_a   1.000
_cell.length_b   1.000
_cell.length_c   1.000
_cell.angle_alpha   90.00
_cell.angle_beta   90.00
_cell.angle_gamma   90.00
#
_symmetry.space_group_name_H-M   'P 1'
#
loop_
_entity.id
_entity.type
_entity.pdbx_description
1 polymer ?
#
loop_
_entity_poly.entity_id
_entity_poly.type
_entity_poly.pdbx_seq_one_letter_code
_entity_poly.pdbx_strand_id
1 'polypeptide(L)'
;MINDNIHNALALFEKDYNGYAFKSQKNTVYSPQHVNRLLKKYFKKGKISTHSLRKSFGRRVWENYNQSVRSLIYLSELFQHSSIIITRIYLGIRQEELDNIYVNL
;
A
#
# COMPACT_ATOMS: atom_id res chain seq x y z
N MET A 1 -6.12 2.32 17.21
CA MET A 1 -5.58 1.01 17.63
C MET A 1 -4.65 0.54 16.52
N ILE A 2 -3.39 0.23 16.85
CA ILE A 2 -2.41 -0.30 15.88
C ILE A 2 -2.65 -1.81 15.74
N ASN A 3 -2.51 -2.36 14.54
CA ASN A 3 -2.77 -3.78 14.27
C ASN A 3 -1.73 -4.68 14.95
N ASP A 4 -2.13 -5.87 15.43
CA ASP A 4 -1.23 -6.84 16.11
C ASP A 4 0.01 -7.20 15.30
N ASN A 5 -0.09 -7.24 13.96
CA ASN A 5 1.06 -7.48 13.10
C ASN A 5 2.11 -6.37 13.22
N ILE A 6 1.68 -5.12 13.40
CA ILE A 6 2.58 -4.00 13.61
C ILE A 6 3.18 -4.07 15.01
N HIS A 7 2.40 -4.45 16.03
CA HIS A 7 2.93 -4.69 17.38
C HIS A 7 4.00 -5.79 17.39
N ASN A 8 3.74 -6.92 16.72
CA ASN A 8 4.69 -8.01 16.58
C ASN A 8 5.96 -7.58 15.83
N ALA A 9 5.81 -6.79 14.75
CA ALA A 9 6.94 -6.24 14.03
C ALA A 9 7.76 -5.26 14.88
N LEU A 10 7.09 -4.43 15.70
CA LEU A 10 7.75 -3.49 16.61
C LEU A 10 8.51 -4.18 17.73
N ALA A 11 8.03 -5.32 18.22
CA ALA A 11 8.70 -6.12 19.24
C ALA A 11 10.08 -6.65 18.81
N LEU A 12 10.37 -6.69 17.50
CA LEU A 12 11.68 -7.07 16.97
C LEU A 12 12.73 -5.95 17.07
N PHE A 13 12.32 -4.72 17.38
CA PHE A 13 13.23 -3.60 17.58
C PHE A 13 13.55 -3.44 19.06
N GLU A 14 14.84 -3.19 19.37
CA GLU A 14 15.24 -2.80 20.72
C GLU A 14 14.49 -1.53 21.14
N LYS A 15 14.29 -1.32 22.46
CA LYS A 15 13.58 -0.15 23.02
C LYS A 15 14.31 1.19 22.81
N ASP A 16 15.23 1.26 21.87
CA ASP A 16 15.79 2.50 21.36
C ASP A 16 14.92 3.01 20.22
N TYR A 17 14.11 4.02 20.51
CA TYR A 17 13.25 4.67 19.53
C TYR A 17 14.04 5.63 18.60
N ASN A 18 15.36 5.72 18.77
CA ASN A 18 16.21 6.56 17.93
C ASN A 18 16.78 5.75 16.76
N GLY A 19 16.74 6.35 15.56
CA GLY A 19 17.34 5.77 14.35
C GLY A 19 16.36 5.09 13.40
N TYR A 20 16.91 4.33 12.44
CA TYR A 20 16.13 3.71 11.37
C TYR A 20 15.80 2.26 11.67
N ALA A 21 14.52 1.89 11.51
CA ALA A 21 14.05 0.52 11.70
C ALA A 21 14.67 -0.46 10.68
N PHE A 22 14.73 -0.10 9.39
CA PHE A 22 15.19 -1.01 8.35
C PHE A 22 16.66 -0.76 8.00
N LYS A 23 17.57 -1.49 8.66
CA LYS A 23 19.02 -1.44 8.41
C LYS A 23 19.55 -2.78 7.89
N SER A 24 20.54 -2.71 7.00
CA SER A 24 21.25 -3.89 6.50
C SER A 24 22.26 -4.41 7.55
N GLN A 25 22.85 -5.58 7.28
CA GLN A 25 23.97 -6.12 8.08
C GLN A 25 25.18 -5.17 8.14
N LYS A 26 25.30 -4.22 7.20
CA LYS A 26 26.35 -3.18 7.19
C LYS A 26 25.90 -1.88 7.89
N ASN A 27 24.82 -1.93 8.68
CA ASN A 27 24.21 -0.80 9.39
C ASN A 27 23.77 0.37 8.48
N THR A 28 23.53 0.11 7.19
CA THR A 28 23.01 1.09 6.23
C THR A 28 21.50 0.99 6.08
N VAL A 29 20.82 2.13 5.95
CA VAL A 29 19.36 2.18 5.77
C VAL A 29 18.98 1.59 4.41
N TYR A 30 17.95 0.74 4.39
CA TYR A 30 17.41 0.23 3.14
C TYR A 30 16.82 1.35 2.28
N SER A 31 17.28 1.46 1.04
CA SER A 31 16.63 2.34 0.07
C SER A 31 15.32 1.74 -0.46
N PRO A 32 14.37 2.56 -0.93
CA PRO A 32 13.15 2.06 -1.58
C PRO A 32 13.43 1.11 -2.76
N GLN A 33 14.51 1.34 -3.50
CA GLN A 33 14.94 0.47 -4.61
C GLN A 33 15.38 -0.90 -4.10
N HIS A 34 16.09 -0.93 -2.96
CA HIS A 34 16.49 -2.19 -2.34
C HIS A 34 15.26 -2.97 -1.87
N VAL A 35 14.31 -2.31 -1.21
CA VAL A 35 13.04 -2.93 -0.80
C VAL A 35 12.31 -3.52 -2.01
N ASN A 36 12.19 -2.76 -3.11
CA ASN A 36 11.56 -3.25 -4.34
C ASN A 36 12.30 -4.46 -4.93
N ARG A 37 13.64 -4.50 -4.86
CA ARG A 37 14.43 -5.67 -5.29
C ARG A 37 14.15 -6.90 -4.42
N LEU A 38 14.03 -6.73 -3.11
CA LEU A 38 13.67 -7.81 -2.20
C LEU A 38 12.25 -8.33 -2.50
N LEU A 39 11.29 -7.44 -2.72
CA LEU A 39 9.94 -7.85 -3.12
C LEU A 39 9.95 -8.70 -4.39
N LYS A 40 10.65 -8.26 -5.43
CA LYS A 40 10.78 -9.05 -6.67
C LYS A 40 11.50 -10.38 -6.48
N LYS A 41 12.43 -10.48 -5.51
CA LYS A 41 13.13 -11.72 -5.18
C LYS A 41 12.19 -12.77 -4.55
N TYR A 42 11.32 -12.35 -3.64
CA TYR A 42 10.46 -13.27 -2.89
C TYR A 42 9.10 -13.52 -3.55
N PHE A 43 8.55 -12.53 -4.25
CA PHE A 43 7.30 -12.67 -5.00
C PHE A 43 7.63 -13.02 -6.46
N LYS A 44 7.54 -14.32 -6.79
CA LYS A 44 7.98 -14.87 -8.08
C LYS A 44 7.03 -14.61 -9.27
N LYS A 45 5.83 -14.05 -9.03
CA LYS A 45 4.81 -13.82 -10.06
C LYS A 45 4.30 -12.38 -10.03
N GLY A 46 4.05 -11.82 -11.23
CA GLY A 46 3.43 -10.51 -11.41
C GLY A 46 4.37 -9.31 -11.29
N LYS A 47 3.85 -8.12 -11.61
CA LYS A 47 4.57 -6.84 -11.49
C LYS A 47 4.48 -6.31 -10.04
N ILE A 48 5.26 -6.88 -9.14
CA ILE A 48 5.28 -6.50 -7.71
C ILE A 48 6.24 -5.32 -7.43
N SER A 49 5.80 -4.44 -6.55
CA SER A 49 6.52 -3.29 -5.99
C SER A 49 5.88 -2.83 -4.68
N THR A 50 6.58 -1.95 -3.96
CA THR A 50 6.05 -1.20 -2.80
C THR A 50 4.73 -0.50 -3.11
N HIS A 51 4.62 0.16 -4.28
CA HIS A 51 3.36 0.77 -4.71
C HIS A 51 2.27 -0.26 -4.99
N SER A 52 2.60 -1.43 -5.57
CA SER A 52 1.58 -2.48 -5.78
C SER A 52 1.00 -2.98 -4.46
N LEU A 53 1.81 -3.13 -3.41
CA LEU A 53 1.32 -3.52 -2.09
C LEU A 53 0.39 -2.46 -1.49
N ARG A 54 0.74 -1.18 -1.64
CA ARG A 54 -0.14 -0.05 -1.21
C ARG A 54 -1.45 -0.04 -1.97
N LYS A 55 -1.44 -0.28 -3.29
CA LYS A 55 -2.66 -0.42 -4.10
C LYS A 55 -3.50 -1.61 -3.64
N SER A 56 -2.88 -2.77 -3.42
CA SER A 56 -3.58 -3.98 -2.94
C SER A 56 -4.25 -3.75 -1.59
N PHE A 57 -3.58 -3.09 -0.65
CA PHE A 57 -4.18 -2.68 0.62
C PHE A 57 -5.40 -1.77 0.39
N GLY A 58 -5.25 -0.72 -0.44
CA GLY A 58 -6.35 0.19 -0.74
C GLY A 58 -7.55 -0.48 -1.42
N ARG A 59 -7.31 -1.40 -2.37
CA ARG A 59 -8.36 -2.21 -2.99
C ARG A 59 -9.09 -3.07 -1.97
N ARG A 60 -8.36 -3.72 -1.06
CA ARG A 60 -8.99 -4.54 -0.03
C ARG A 60 -9.85 -3.71 0.92
N VAL A 61 -9.41 -2.50 1.28
CA VAL A 61 -10.22 -1.58 2.08
C VAL A 61 -11.47 -1.14 1.31
N TRP A 62 -11.34 -0.75 0.04
CA TRP A 62 -12.47 -0.40 -0.83
C TRP A 62 -13.52 -1.52 -0.90
N GLU A 63 -13.08 -2.76 -1.13
CA GLU A 63 -13.93 -3.95 -1.18
C GLU A 63 -14.61 -4.24 0.17
N ASN A 64 -13.85 -4.23 1.28
CA ASN A 64 -14.36 -4.49 2.62
C ASN A 64 -15.37 -3.42 3.08
N TYR A 65 -15.30 -2.21 2.54
CA TYR A 65 -16.22 -1.10 2.80
C TYR A 65 -17.32 -0.99 1.74
N ASN A 66 -17.67 -2.11 1.10
CA ASN A 66 -18.75 -2.22 0.11
C ASN A 66 -18.64 -1.19 -1.02
N GLN A 67 -17.41 -0.89 -1.44
CA GLN A 67 -17.16 0.04 -2.55
C GLN A 67 -17.79 1.43 -2.31
N SER A 68 -17.74 1.90 -1.06
CA SER A 68 -18.37 3.16 -0.66
C SER A 68 -17.47 4.38 -0.83
N VAL A 69 -18.02 5.52 -1.25
CA VAL A 69 -17.30 6.80 -1.35
C VAL A 69 -16.57 7.16 -0.06
N ARG A 70 -17.15 6.83 1.10
CA ARG A 70 -16.53 7.02 2.41
C ARG A 70 -15.15 6.36 2.52
N SER A 71 -15.00 5.16 1.97
CA SER A 71 -13.69 4.47 1.97
C SER A 71 -12.66 5.18 1.09
N LEU A 72 -13.06 5.84 -0.01
CA LEU A 72 -12.14 6.66 -0.82
C LEU A 72 -11.68 7.92 -0.10
N ILE A 73 -12.55 8.53 0.72
CA ILE A 73 -12.18 9.67 1.56
C ILE A 73 -11.08 9.23 2.54
N TYR A 74 -11.33 8.17 3.32
CA TYR A 74 -10.32 7.66 4.26
C TYR A 74 -9.04 7.20 3.59
N LEU A 75 -9.14 6.54 2.43
CA LEU A 75 -7.96 6.13 1.67
C LEU A 75 -7.20 7.33 1.10
N SER A 76 -7.88 8.43 0.74
CA SER A 76 -7.20 9.65 0.27
C SER A 76 -6.38 10.31 1.38
N GLU A 77 -6.93 10.40 2.59
CA GLU A 77 -6.24 10.92 3.77
C GLU A 77 -5.07 10.02 4.17
N LEU A 78 -5.32 8.71 4.28
CA LEU A 78 -4.30 7.72 4.62
C LEU A 78 -3.18 7.66 3.57
N PHE A 79 -3.53 7.84 2.29
CA PHE A 79 -2.56 7.86 1.22
C PHE A 79 -1.90 9.22 0.99
N GLN A 80 -2.33 10.26 1.71
CA GLN A 80 -1.87 11.64 1.52
C GLN A 80 -2.02 12.11 0.07
N HIS A 81 -3.12 11.72 -0.58
CA HIS A 81 -3.46 12.22 -1.90
C HIS A 81 -4.22 13.54 -1.77
N SER A 82 -3.97 14.48 -2.68
CA SER A 82 -4.63 15.79 -2.66
C SER A 82 -6.13 15.76 -3.01
N SER A 83 -6.65 14.62 -3.47
CA SER A 83 -8.09 14.44 -3.71
C SER A 83 -8.50 12.97 -3.76
N ILE A 84 -9.80 12.72 -3.59
CA ILE A 84 -10.41 11.39 -3.78
C ILE A 84 -10.26 10.86 -5.21
N ILE A 85 -10.21 11.76 -6.21
CA ILE A 85 -10.09 11.41 -7.62
C ILE A 85 -8.76 10.72 -7.88
N ILE A 86 -7.68 11.23 -7.27
CA ILE A 86 -6.34 10.62 -7.37
C ILE A 86 -6.38 9.22 -6.78
N THR A 87 -7.02 9.01 -5.62
CA THR A 87 -7.20 7.67 -5.04
C THR A 87 -7.98 6.74 -5.97
N ARG A 88 -9.05 7.22 -6.61
CA ARG A 88 -9.86 6.42 -7.54
C ARG A 88 -9.06 5.96 -8.75
N ILE A 89 -8.26 6.85 -9.34
CA ILE A 89 -7.34 6.53 -10.45
C ILE A 89 -6.22 5.59 -9.97
N TYR A 90 -5.63 5.88 -8.82
CA TYR A 90 -4.54 5.10 -8.24
C TYR A 90 -4.93 3.62 -8.04
N LEU A 91 -6.17 3.38 -7.60
CA LEU A 91 -6.77 2.06 -7.40
C LEU A 91 -7.35 1.43 -8.68
N GLY A 92 -7.29 2.09 -9.84
CA GLY A 92 -7.81 1.56 -11.10
C GLY A 92 -9.34 1.54 -11.24
N ILE A 93 -10.07 1.98 -10.21
CA ILE A 93 -11.55 2.01 -10.18
C ILE A 93 -12.09 2.85 -11.35
N ARG A 94 -11.45 3.99 -11.63
CA ARG A 94 -11.84 4.88 -12.74
C ARG A 94 -11.84 4.15 -14.09
N GLN A 95 -10.86 3.28 -14.32
CA GLN A 95 -10.74 2.53 -15.56
C GLN A 95 -11.81 1.43 -15.62
N GLU A 96 -12.01 0.69 -14.52
CA GLU A 96 -13.05 -0.34 -14.41
C GLU A 96 -14.45 0.22 -14.69
N GLU A 97 -14.77 1.40 -14.18
CA GLU A 97 -16.04 2.08 -14.45
C GLU A 97 -16.20 2.46 -15.93
N LEU A 98 -15.14 2.96 -16.58
CA LEU A 98 -15.17 3.31 -18.00
C LEU A 98 -15.36 2.07 -18.86
N ASP A 99 -14.59 1.01 -18.59
CA ASP A 99 -14.68 -0.25 -19.30
C ASP A 99 -16.09 -0.86 -19.17
N ASN A 100 -16.70 -0.77 -17.99
CA ASN A 100 -18.07 -1.23 -17.76
C ASN A 100 -19.10 -0.48 -18.62
N ILE A 101 -18.98 0.84 -18.76
CA ILE A 101 -19.86 1.63 -19.63
C ILE A 101 -19.71 1.17 -21.08
N TYR A 102 -18.48 0.97 -21.57
CA TYR A 102 -18.25 0.52 -22.95
C TYR A 102 -18.80 -0.88 -23.23
N VAL A 103 -18.70 -1.80 -22.26
CA VAL A 103 -19.17 -3.19 -22.42
C VAL A 103 -20.70 -3.31 -22.33
N ASN A 104 -21.37 -2.40 -21.63
CA ASN A 104 -22.83 -2.43 -21.44
C ASN A 104 -23.59 -1.43 -22.33
N LEU A 105 -22.93 -0.84 -23.33
CA LEU A 105 -23.56 -0.13 -24.45
C LEU A 105 -24.12 -1.13 -25.47
#